data_AF-A0A8D8J547-F1
#
_entry.id   AF-A0A8D8J547-F1
#
_cell.length_a   1.000
_cell.length_b   1.000
_cell.length_c   1.000
_cell.angle_alpha   90.00
_cell.angle_beta   90.00
_cell.angle_gamma   90.00
#
_symmetry.space_group_name_H-M   'P 1'
#
loop_
_entity.id
_entity.type
_entity.pdbx_description
1 polymer ?
#
loop_
_entity_poly.entity_id
_entity_poly.type
_entity_poly.pdbx_seq_one_letter_code
_entity_poly.pdbx_strand_id
1 'polypeptide(L)'
;SLSTAMSRLIKLLLLAQVSVSTCLAAWAPLNPEETLYVYTSCFDEWAPKDGTQRKAVAETWFKSWDLKPDNPGTHCFAKCVLEGVGLYDGKTNTMAVSRVVEQQKAFEKFNSY
;
A
#
# COMPACT_ATOMS: atom_id res chain seq x y z
N SER A 1 28.81 -46.91 14.35
CA SER A 1 28.92 -45.44 14.42
C SER A 1 28.79 -44.71 13.07
N LEU A 2 28.37 -45.38 11.98
CA LEU A 2 28.14 -44.73 10.67
C LEU A 2 26.79 -43.98 10.57
N SER A 3 25.75 -44.50 11.24
CA SER A 3 24.38 -43.96 11.18
C SER A 3 24.26 -42.54 11.76
N THR A 4 24.99 -42.24 12.84
CA THR A 4 24.94 -40.94 13.51
C THR A 4 25.62 -39.83 12.70
N ALA A 5 26.68 -40.16 11.95
CA ALA A 5 27.41 -39.21 11.11
C ALA A 5 26.58 -38.79 9.88
N MET A 6 25.88 -39.75 9.26
CA MET A 6 25.00 -39.50 8.12
C MET A 6 23.77 -38.65 8.50
N SER A 7 23.22 -38.86 9.69
CA SER A 7 22.14 -38.02 10.24
C SER A 7 22.57 -36.56 10.51
N ARG A 8 23.83 -36.34 10.94
CA ARG A 8 24.38 -34.99 11.14
C ARG A 8 24.61 -34.26 9.81
N LEU A 9 25.08 -34.96 8.78
CA LEU A 9 25.25 -34.42 7.43
C LEU A 9 23.92 -34.01 6.79
N ILE A 10 22.87 -34.83 6.94
CA ILE A 10 21.52 -34.50 6.46
C ILE A 10 20.95 -33.27 7.19
N LYS A 11 21.15 -33.15 8.51
CA LYS A 11 20.76 -31.96 9.28
C LYS A 11 21.51 -30.70 8.86
N LEU A 12 22.81 -30.81 8.56
CA LEU A 12 23.62 -29.69 8.07
C LEU A 12 23.22 -29.26 6.66
N LEU A 13 22.87 -30.21 5.78
CA LEU A 13 22.38 -29.92 4.43
C LEU A 13 20.97 -29.29 4.46
N LEU A 14 20.10 -29.72 5.37
CA LEU A 14 18.76 -29.13 5.55
C LEU A 14 18.79 -27.72 6.15
N LEU A 15 19.81 -27.35 6.92
CA LEU A 15 19.98 -26.00 7.47
C LEU A 15 20.55 -24.99 6.44
N ALA A 16 21.07 -25.47 5.30
CA ALA A 16 21.69 -24.61 4.29
C ALA A 16 20.73 -24.11 3.20
N GLN A 17 19.47 -24.57 3.19
CA GLN A 17 18.48 -24.19 2.19
C GLN A 17 17.27 -23.56 2.88
N VAL A 18 17.26 -22.23 3.00
CA VAL A 18 16.16 -21.29 2.72
C VAL A 18 16.67 -19.90 3.15
N SER A 19 17.64 -19.36 2.41
CA SER A 19 17.90 -17.93 2.42
C SER A 19 17.03 -17.32 1.32
N VAL A 20 15.72 -17.29 1.54
CA VAL A 20 14.83 -16.47 0.70
C VAL A 20 15.16 -15.03 1.07
N SER A 21 16.07 -14.44 0.32
CA SER A 21 16.26 -12.99 0.30
C SER A 21 14.96 -12.38 -0.17
N THR A 22 14.11 -11.97 0.76
CA THR A 22 13.03 -11.05 0.51
C THR A 22 13.67 -9.73 0.06
N CYS A 23 13.90 -9.59 -1.24
CA CYS A 23 14.03 -8.27 -1.84
C CYS A 23 12.70 -7.56 -1.57
N LEU A 24 12.66 -6.75 -0.52
CA LEU A 24 11.64 -5.73 -0.39
C LEU A 24 11.78 -4.87 -1.65
N ALA A 25 10.86 -5.03 -2.59
CA ALA A 25 10.83 -4.18 -3.77
C ALA A 25 10.82 -2.74 -3.28
N ALA A 26 11.78 -1.93 -3.76
CA ALA A 26 11.78 -0.50 -3.49
C ALA A 26 10.48 0.09 -4.03
N TRP A 27 9.93 1.08 -3.32
CA TRP A 27 8.76 1.80 -3.80
C TRP A 27 9.06 2.48 -5.14
N ALA A 28 8.05 2.53 -6.02
CA ALA A 28 8.13 3.21 -7.31
C ALA A 28 6.90 4.11 -7.51
N PRO A 29 7.01 5.19 -8.31
CA PRO A 29 5.88 6.04 -8.65
C PRO A 29 4.71 5.28 -9.25
N LEU A 30 3.50 5.55 -8.79
CA LEU A 30 2.28 4.88 -9.25
C LEU A 30 1.82 5.48 -10.57
N ASN A 31 1.47 4.62 -11.52
CA ASN A 31 0.78 5.02 -12.74
C ASN A 31 -0.73 5.30 -12.47
N PRO A 32 -1.48 5.85 -13.44
CA PRO A 32 -2.90 6.16 -13.25
C PRO A 32 -3.79 4.96 -12.91
N GLU A 33 -3.49 3.78 -13.46
CA GLU A 33 -4.25 2.54 -13.20
C GLU A 33 -3.99 2.02 -11.79
N GLU A 34 -2.73 1.98 -11.35
CA GLU A 34 -2.36 1.61 -9.98
C GLU A 34 -2.98 2.56 -8.96
N THR A 35 -2.95 3.86 -9.29
CA THR A 35 -3.59 4.91 -8.47
C THR A 35 -5.10 4.70 -8.38
N LEU A 36 -5.77 4.46 -9.51
CA LEU A 36 -7.21 4.19 -9.57
C LEU A 36 -7.59 2.93 -8.78
N TYR A 37 -6.77 1.88 -8.86
CA TYR A 37 -6.97 0.65 -8.10
C TYR A 37 -6.95 0.90 -6.60
N VAL A 38 -5.98 1.67 -6.09
CA VAL A 38 -5.91 2.03 -4.66
C VAL A 38 -7.19 2.74 -4.22
N TYR A 39 -7.60 3.78 -4.93
CA TYR A 39 -8.77 4.55 -4.53
C TYR A 39 -10.06 3.74 -4.58
N THR A 40 -10.28 2.95 -5.63
CA THR A 40 -11.50 2.15 -5.77
C THR A 40 -11.55 1.03 -4.74
N SER A 41 -10.43 0.35 -4.47
CA SER A 41 -10.34 -0.68 -3.43
C SER A 41 -10.61 -0.11 -2.03
N CYS A 42 -9.99 1.04 -1.70
CA CYS A 42 -10.23 1.70 -0.42
C CYS A 42 -11.67 2.19 -0.27
N PHE A 43 -12.29 2.67 -1.36
CA PHE A 43 -13.70 3.05 -1.34
C PHE A 43 -14.61 1.84 -1.12
N ASP A 44 -14.34 0.72 -1.79
CA ASP A 44 -15.13 -0.49 -1.63
C ASP A 44 -15.08 -1.04 -0.21
N GLU A 45 -13.91 -0.98 0.43
CA GLU A 45 -13.73 -1.40 1.81
C GLU A 45 -14.41 -0.44 2.81
N TRP A 46 -14.11 0.86 2.72
CA TRP A 46 -14.41 1.83 3.79
C TRP A 46 -15.63 2.71 3.58
N ALA A 47 -16.16 2.80 2.36
CA ALA A 47 -17.39 3.56 2.16
C ALA A 47 -18.60 2.86 2.82
N PRO A 48 -19.59 3.63 3.29
CA PRO A 48 -20.84 3.09 3.79
C PRO A 48 -21.46 2.10 2.80
N LYS A 49 -22.15 1.08 3.32
CA LYS A 49 -22.89 0.12 2.48
C LYS A 49 -24.30 0.61 2.16
N ASP A 50 -24.83 1.53 2.95
CA ASP A 50 -26.07 2.24 2.64
C ASP A 50 -25.89 3.10 1.38
N GLY A 51 -26.79 2.96 0.40
CA GLY A 51 -26.65 3.61 -0.90
C GLY A 51 -26.67 5.14 -0.85
N THR A 52 -27.42 5.73 0.08
CA THR A 52 -27.51 7.20 0.23
C THR A 52 -26.22 7.75 0.80
N GLN A 53 -25.74 7.14 1.89
CA GLN A 53 -24.48 7.55 2.53
C GLN A 53 -23.27 7.26 1.64
N ARG A 54 -23.26 6.12 0.92
CA ARG A 54 -22.22 5.77 -0.05
C ARG A 54 -22.12 6.81 -1.16
N LYS A 55 -23.26 7.26 -1.68
CA LYS A 55 -23.30 8.34 -2.67
C LYS A 55 -22.79 9.66 -2.09
N ALA A 56 -23.17 9.99 -0.85
CA ALA A 56 -22.71 11.22 -0.20
C ALA A 56 -21.19 11.26 -0.04
N VAL A 57 -20.57 10.16 0.41
CA VAL A 57 -19.10 10.10 0.52
C VAL A 57 -18.40 10.02 -0.83
N ALA A 58 -19.03 9.45 -1.87
CA ALA A 58 -18.46 9.47 -3.22
C ALA A 58 -18.35 10.90 -3.77
N GLU A 59 -19.35 11.75 -3.54
CA GLU A 59 -19.30 13.16 -3.93
C GLU A 59 -18.17 13.90 -3.18
N THR A 60 -17.98 13.64 -1.89
CA THR A 60 -16.93 14.34 -1.11
C THR A 60 -15.53 13.82 -1.45
N TRP A 61 -15.30 12.50 -1.40
CA TRP A 61 -13.98 11.88 -1.53
C TRP A 61 -13.43 11.92 -2.96
N PHE A 62 -14.28 11.79 -3.99
CA PHE A 62 -13.81 11.68 -5.38
C PHE A 62 -14.03 12.93 -6.23
N LYS A 63 -15.14 13.65 -6.02
CA LYS A 63 -15.47 14.80 -6.86
C LYS A 63 -14.85 16.08 -6.30
N SER A 64 -14.91 16.29 -4.99
CA SER A 64 -14.31 17.46 -4.34
C SER A 64 -12.95 17.22 -3.69
N TRP A 65 -12.50 15.96 -3.58
CA TRP A 65 -11.29 15.61 -2.82
C TRP A 65 -11.31 16.16 -1.38
N ASP A 66 -12.50 16.18 -0.78
CA ASP A 66 -12.78 16.69 0.56
C ASP A 66 -13.05 15.50 1.48
N LEU A 67 -12.18 15.27 2.47
CA LEU A 67 -12.27 14.15 3.40
C LEU A 67 -13.35 14.41 4.46
N LYS A 68 -14.61 14.40 4.02
CA LYS A 68 -15.81 14.55 4.84
C LYS A 68 -16.73 13.35 4.70
N PRO A 69 -17.53 13.06 5.74
CA PRO A 69 -17.57 13.73 7.04
C PRO A 69 -16.41 13.33 7.97
N ASP A 70 -16.13 14.13 9.01
CA ASP A 70 -15.14 13.80 10.04
C ASP A 70 -15.65 12.66 10.93
N ASN A 71 -15.35 11.42 10.53
CA ASN A 71 -15.80 10.22 11.21
C ASN A 71 -14.82 9.05 10.98
N PRO A 72 -14.96 7.94 11.75
CA PRO A 72 -14.04 6.80 11.64
C PRO A 72 -13.95 6.18 10.24
N GLY A 73 -15.06 6.14 9.48
CA GLY A 73 -15.06 5.59 8.13
C GLY A 73 -14.18 6.41 7.17
N THR A 74 -14.31 7.74 7.21
CA THR A 74 -13.45 8.65 6.44
C THR A 74 -12.00 8.60 6.90
N HIS A 75 -11.74 8.49 8.20
CA HIS A 75 -10.37 8.33 8.72
C HIS A 75 -9.71 7.05 8.20
N CYS A 76 -10.44 5.93 8.22
CA CYS A 76 -9.95 4.66 7.70
C CYS A 76 -9.77 4.68 6.18
N PHE A 77 -10.68 5.32 5.43
CA PHE A 77 -10.49 5.55 3.99
C PHE A 77 -9.20 6.35 3.71
N ALA A 78 -9.02 7.47 4.41
CA ALA A 78 -7.82 8.30 4.25
C ALA A 78 -6.53 7.52 4.58
N LYS A 79 -6.54 6.73 5.67
CA LYS A 79 -5.42 5.86 6.01
C LYS A 79 -5.17 4.81 4.92
N CYS A 80 -6.21 4.12 4.46
CA CYS A 80 -6.10 3.11 3.40
C CYS A 80 -5.45 3.69 2.13
N VAL A 81 -5.90 4.87 1.71
CA VAL A 81 -5.33 5.56 0.55
C VAL A 81 -3.86 5.90 0.80
N LEU A 82 -3.52 6.50 1.94
CA LEU A 82 -2.16 6.88 2.28
C LEU A 82 -1.20 5.68 2.33
N GLU A 83 -1.65 4.53 2.85
CA GLU A 83 -0.90 3.27 2.82
C GLU A 83 -0.77 2.73 1.39
N GLY A 84 -1.88 2.71 0.64
CA GLY A 84 -1.93 2.16 -0.73
C GLY A 84 -1.08 2.93 -1.72
N VAL A 85 -1.04 4.27 -1.65
CA VAL A 85 -0.14 5.07 -2.48
C VAL A 85 1.30 5.10 -1.94
N GLY A 86 1.53 4.50 -0.75
CA GLY A 86 2.82 4.43 -0.10
C GLY A 86 3.29 5.75 0.52
N LEU A 87 2.40 6.69 0.80
CA LEU A 87 2.75 7.93 1.52
C LEU A 87 2.82 7.73 3.03
N TYR A 88 2.20 6.68 3.55
CA TYR A 88 2.29 6.28 4.96
C TYR A 88 2.71 4.82 5.04
N ASP A 89 3.69 4.52 5.90
CA ASP A 89 4.10 3.16 6.23
C ASP A 89 3.54 2.78 7.60
N GLY A 90 2.54 1.90 7.60
CA GLY A 90 1.90 1.41 8.82
C GLY A 90 2.80 0.52 9.69
N LYS A 91 3.92 -0.01 9.17
CA LYS A 91 4.88 -0.80 9.95
C LYS A 91 5.80 0.08 10.78
N THR A 92 6.25 1.19 10.20
CA THR A 92 7.13 2.15 10.87
C THR A 92 6.37 3.32 11.49
N ASN A 93 5.08 3.47 11.19
CA ASN A 93 4.22 4.58 11.60
C ASN A 93 4.79 5.94 11.16
N THR A 94 5.27 6.03 9.91
CA THR A 94 5.92 7.23 9.38
C THR A 94 5.36 7.64 8.02
N MET A 95 5.33 8.95 7.76
CA MET A 95 5.06 9.49 6.43
C MET A 95 6.31 9.45 5.55
N ALA A 96 6.17 8.96 4.32
CA ALA A 96 7.23 8.88 3.32
C ALA A 96 7.18 10.09 2.37
N VAL A 97 7.37 11.30 2.91
CA VAL A 97 7.18 12.57 2.17
C VAL A 97 8.09 12.68 0.94
N SER A 98 9.26 12.04 0.94
CA SER A 98 10.16 12.02 -0.24
C SER A 98 9.50 11.43 -1.49
N ARG A 99 8.57 10.49 -1.33
CA ARG A 99 7.85 9.84 -2.43
C ARG A 99 6.93 10.79 -3.19
N VAL A 100 6.47 11.88 -2.56
CA VAL A 100 5.72 12.95 -3.27
C VAL A 100 6.59 13.58 -4.36
N VAL A 101 7.86 13.83 -4.05
CA VAL A 101 8.82 14.43 -5.00
C VAL A 101 9.18 13.42 -6.10
N GLU A 102 9.34 12.14 -5.75
CA GLU A 102 9.59 11.07 -6.72
C GLU A 102 8.41 10.88 -7.67
N GLN A 103 7.17 10.89 -7.15
CA GLN A 103 5.94 10.85 -7.94
C GLN A 103 5.84 12.05 -8.88
N GLN A 104 6.09 13.26 -8.38
CA GLN A 104 6.07 14.48 -9.21
C GLN A 104 7.06 14.38 -10.36
N LYS A 105 8.33 14.01 -10.09
CA LYS A 105 9.37 13.89 -11.11
C LYS A 105 9.01 12.88 -12.21
N ALA A 106 8.40 11.75 -11.85
CA ALA A 106 8.01 10.74 -12.83
C ALA A 106 6.93 11.22 -13.80
N PHE A 107 6.09 12.16 -13.38
CA PHE A 107 4.94 12.66 -14.14
C PHE A 107 5.00 14.15 -14.49
N GLU A 108 6.13 14.83 -14.24
CA GLU A 108 6.26 16.28 -14.43
C GLU A 108 6.02 16.72 -15.88
N LYS A 109 6.28 15.83 -16.85
CA LYS A 109 5.99 16.04 -18.28
C LYS A 109 4.51 16.27 -18.59
N PHE A 110 3.61 15.93 -17.68
CA PHE A 110 2.17 16.13 -17.82
C PHE A 110 1.67 17.43 -17.17
N ASN A 111 2.54 18.21 -16.52
CA ASN A 111 2.15 19.45 -15.82
C ASN A 111 2.14 20.70 -16.71
N SER A 112 2.45 20.58 -18.01
CA SER A 112 2.63 21.71 -18.93
C SER A 112 1.47 21.88 -19.94
N TYR A 113 0.23 21.61 -19.54
CA TYR A 113 -0.97 21.89 -20.34
C TYR A 113 -1.64 23.20 -19.94
#